data_AF-A0A7J4IB22-F1
#
_entry.id   AF-A0A7J4IB22-F1
#
_cell.length_a   1.000
_cell.length_b   1.000
_cell.length_c   1.000
_cell.angle_alpha   90.00
_cell.angle_beta   90.00
_cell.angle_gamma   90.00
#
_symmetry.space_group_name_H-M   'P 1'
#
loop_
_entity.id
_entity.type
_entity.pdbx_description
1 polymer ?
#
loop_
_entity_poly.entity_id
_entity_poly.type
_entity_poly.pdbx_seq_one_letter_code
_entity_poly.pdbx_strand_id
1 'polypeptide(L)' 'MNEDDKKAFLDDFKKGDIEKKLDMWYFAVDQEALWEEILAEMSMVAQATNPQKGKAAEEE' A
#
# COMPACT_ATOMS: atom_id res chain seq x y z
N MET A 1 6.50 7.60 1.25
CA MET A 1 7.37 7.76 2.42
C MET A 1 8.72 7.13 2.09
N ASN A 2 9.80 7.90 2.08
CA ASN A 2 11.14 7.33 1.89
C ASN A 2 11.69 6.79 3.23
N GLU A 3 12.91 6.24 3.24
CA GLU A 3 13.56 5.71 4.45
C GLU A 3 13.71 6.78 5.56
N ASP A 4 14.03 8.02 5.19
CA ASP A 4 14.21 9.12 6.15
C ASP A 4 12.87 9.52 6.79
N ASP A 5 11.82 9.62 5.99
CA ASP A 5 10.46 9.91 6.47
C ASP A 5 9.99 8.80 7.44
N LYS A 6 10.22 7.53 7.08
CA LYS A 6 9.86 6.38 7.92
C LYS A 6 10.57 6.44 9.27
N LYS A 7 11.86 6.77 9.26
CA LYS A 7 12.65 6.93 10.48
C LYS A 7 12.10 8.05 11.35
N ALA A 8 11.81 9.21 10.77
CA ALA A 8 11.24 10.35 11.49
C ALA A 8 9.88 9.98 12.13
N PHE A 9 9.00 9.31 11.38
CA PHE A 9 7.70 8.87 11.89
C PHE A 9 7.81 7.91 13.07
N LEU A 10 8.72 6.93 12.99
CA LEU A 10 8.94 5.98 14.08
C LEU A 10 9.61 6.63 15.31
N ASP A 11 10.49 7.60 15.10
CA ASP A 11 11.11 8.32 16.20
C ASP A 11 10.10 9.24 16.92
N ASP A 12 9.18 9.85 16.18
CA ASP A 12 8.06 10.61 16.75
C ASP A 12 7.07 9.70 17.48
N PHE A 13 6.79 8.52 16.93
CA PHE A 13 5.95 7.51 17.59
C PHE A 13 6.54 7.10 18.93
N LYS A 14 7.85 6.82 19.01
CA LYS A 14 8.51 6.42 20.27
C LYS A 14 8.41 7.50 21.35
N LYS A 15 8.54 8.77 20.96
CA LYS A 15 8.49 9.93 21.85
C LYS A 15 7.06 10.33 22.25
N GLY A 16 6.05 9.91 21.51
CA GLY A 16 4.64 10.21 21.78
C GLY A 16 4.11 9.57 23.07
N ASP A 17 3.10 10.20 23.64
CA ASP A 17 2.25 9.58 24.66
C ASP A 17 1.32 8.53 24.04
N ILE A 18 0.48 7.89 24.87
CA ILE A 18 -0.37 6.78 24.44
C ILE A 18 -1.41 7.24 23.41
N GLU A 19 -2.02 8.41 23.62
CA GLU A 19 -3.04 8.97 22.71
C GLU A 19 -2.41 9.24 21.34
N LYS A 20 -1.28 9.96 21.29
CA LYS A 20 -0.57 10.22 20.04
C LYS A 20 -0.12 8.94 19.35
N LYS A 21 0.35 7.94 20.11
CA LYS A 21 0.73 6.64 19.53
C LYS A 21 -0.45 5.95 18.87
N LEU A 22 -1.62 5.95 19.51
CA LEU A 22 -2.83 5.37 18.94
C LEU A 22 -3.25 6.10 17.67
N ASP A 23 -3.25 7.44 17.67
CA ASP A 23 -3.59 8.23 16.48
C ASP A 23 -2.63 7.95 15.31
N MET A 24 -1.32 7.90 15.58
CA MET A 24 -0.31 7.58 14.57
C MET A 24 -0.46 6.15 14.05
N TRP A 25 -0.86 5.21 14.91
CA TRP A 25 -1.10 3.83 14.50
C TRP A 25 -2.36 3.70 13.63
N TYR A 26 -3.47 4.34 14.02
CA TYR A 26 -4.68 4.36 13.19
C TYR A 26 -4.42 4.99 11.83
N PHE A 27 -3.69 6.11 11.80
CA PHE A 27 -3.25 6.71 10.55
C PHE A 27 -2.48 5.70 9.67
N ALA A 28 -1.53 4.96 10.24
CA ALA A 28 -0.76 3.97 9.48
C ALA A 28 -1.63 2.82 8.94
N VAL A 29 -2.59 2.34 9.74
CA VAL A 29 -3.56 1.30 9.32
C VAL A 29 -4.44 1.80 8.16
N ASP A 30 -4.94 3.03 8.24
CA ASP A 30 -5.75 3.61 7.16
C ASP A 30 -4.93 3.78 5.87
N GLN A 31 -3.64 4.15 5.99
CA GLN A 31 -2.76 4.22 4.83
C GLN A 31 -2.50 2.83 4.21
N GLU A 32 -2.33 1.78 5.02
CA GLU A 32 -2.16 0.40 4.53
C GLU A 32 -3.35 -0.04 3.68
N ALA A 33 -4.57 0.12 4.19
CA ALA A 33 -5.79 -0.24 3.46
C ALA A 33 -5.91 0.49 2.12
N LEU A 34 -5.60 1.79 2.09
CA LEU A 34 -5.60 2.56 0.84
C LEU A 34 -4.58 2.03 -0.17
N TRP A 35 -3.37 1.69 0.29
CA TRP A 35 -2.34 1.13 -0.59
C TRP A 35 -2.73 -0.26 -1.14
N GLU A 36 -3.41 -1.09 -0.35
CA GLU A 36 -3.93 -2.38 -0.82
C GLU A 36 -4.95 -2.19 -1.95
N GLU A 37 -5.89 -1.26 -1.80
CA GLU A 37 -6.87 -0.94 -2.85
C GLU A 37 -6.21 -0.46 -4.14
N ILE A 38 -5.26 0.47 -4.03
CA ILE A 38 -4.49 0.99 -5.17
C ILE A 38 -3.75 -0.15 -5.89
N LEU A 39 -3.08 -1.04 -5.14
CA LEU A 39 -2.34 -2.17 -5.71
C LEU A 39 -3.27 -3.18 -6.39
N ALA A 40 -4.47 -3.40 -5.84
CA ALA A 40 -5.48 -4.25 -6.46
C ALA A 40 -5.94 -3.66 -7.80
N GLU A 41 -6.26 -2.37 -7.85
CA GLU A 41 -6.65 -1.68 -9.09
C GLU A 41 -5.52 -1.71 -10.12
N MET A 42 -4.28 -1.42 -9.71
CA MET A 42 -3.11 -1.51 -10.59
C MET A 42 -2.95 -2.91 -11.18
N SER A 43 -3.17 -3.96 -10.37
CA SER A 43 -3.10 -5.35 -10.82
C SER A 43 -4.20 -5.67 -11.83
N MET A 44 -5.42 -5.19 -11.62
CA MET A 44 -6.53 -5.34 -12.57
C MET A 44 -6.20 -4.68 -13.92
N VAL A 45 -5.68 -3.44 -13.88
CA VAL A 45 -5.27 -2.71 -15.09
C VAL A 45 -4.14 -3.45 -15.82
N ALA A 46 -3.12 -3.92 -15.10
CA ALA A 46 -2.02 -4.68 -15.70
C ALA A 46 -2.50 -5.98 -16.37
N GLN A 47 -3.47 -6.67 -15.76
CA GLN A 47 -4.06 -7.87 -16.35
C GLN A 47 -4.91 -7.58 -17.59
N ALA A 48 -5.69 -6.50 -17.57
CA ALA A 48 -6.52 -6.09 -18.70
C ALA A 48 -5.70 -5.57 -19.89
N THR A 49 -4.56 -4.93 -19.61
CA THR A 49 -3.67 -4.35 -20.62
C THR A 49 -2.65 -5.34 -21.17
N ASN A 50 -2.50 -6.53 -20.56
CA ASN A 50 -1.55 -7.54 -21.02
C ASN A 50 -2.08 -8.28 -22.27
N PRO A 51 -1.51 -8.06 -23.47
CA PRO A 51 -2.00 -8.65 -24.72
C PRO A 51 -1.81 -10.17 -24.80
N GLN A 52 -1.00 -10.77 -23.92
CA GLN A 52 -0.64 -12.18 -23.97
C GLN A 52 -1.74 -13.12 -23.47
N LYS A 53 -2.71 -12.64 -22.67
CA LYS A 53 -3.83 -13.49 -22.20
C LYS A 53 -4.82 -13.87 -23.32
N GLY A 54 -4.84 -13.15 -24.45
CA GLY A 54 -5.70 -13.47 -25.60
C GLY A 54 -5.13 -14.53 -26.56
N LYS A 55 -3.83 -14.82 -26.52
CA LYS A 55 -3.20 -15.79 -27.44
C LYS A 55 -3.10 -17.22 -26.89
N ALA A 56 -3.13 -17.39 -25.57
CA ALA A 56 -3.04 -18.72 -24.96
C ALA A 56 -4.37 -19.48 -24.89
N ALA A 57 -5.50 -18.81 -25.17
CA ALA A 57 -6.84 -19.41 -25.10
C ALA A 57 -7.37 -19.91 -26.47
N GLU A 58 -6.63 -19.68 -27.55
CA GLU A 58 -7.01 -20.13 -28.91
C GLU A 58 -6.17 -21.33 -29.40
N GLU A 59 -5.21 -21.81 -28.59
CA GLU A 59 -4.40 -23.00 -28.87
C GLU A 59 -4.63 -24.08 -27.79
N GLU A 60 -5.87 -24.54 -27.62
CA GLU A 60 -6.18 -25.85 -27.01
C GLU A 60 -7.44 -26.49 -27.60
#